data_AF-A0AAV1EZ53-F1
#
_entry.id   AF-A0AAV1EZ53-F1
#
_cell.length_a   1.000
_cell.length_b   1.000
_cell.length_c   1.000
_cell.angle_alpha   90.00
_cell.angle_beta   90.00
_cell.angle_gamma   90.00
#
_symmetry.space_group_name_H-M   'P 1'
#
loop_
_entity.id
_entity.type
_entity.pdbx_description
1 polymer ?
#
loop_
_entity_poly.entity_id
_entity_poly.type
_entity_poly.pdbx_seq_one_letter_code
_entity_poly.pdbx_strand_id
1 'polypeptide(L)'
;MGTWRGLRVAFILGSLFMILLIIVYWDDVGGFNLYPLQDPKHKSLHSDPQATTGPPQSGSTSRAGTSSPSTVHTTAAGPTLVPVEKGGKETQGGRTEEIREEEEETRRRHAAVEEREQETRKQRILDVCSSRKDGLDFPGRTRAFEQIPNRELDHLIVDDTHQIIYCYVPKVACTNWKRVMVVLSQSLVSPSSGKPYTDPEAVPPDLVHNSSLHLTFAKFWRHYGSLSRHLMALKLQHYTKFLFVRDPFVRLISAFRNKFGRPNEDFYKQFGSVMLRRYGNVSGGLPETAAEAFAAGIKPTFQQFVTYLLDPETEKESIFNEHWRQVYRLCHPCQVKYDFIGRLETLETDAEHLLKLLEVDHLLHFPSGARNRTAASWERDWFREIPTSMRRELYKLYQPDFELFGYPKPDSMLHL
;
A
#
# COMPACT_ATOMS: atom_id res chain seq x y z
N MET A 1 -38.39 -56.36 4.52
CA MET A 1 -38.61 -54.89 4.48
C MET A 1 -37.47 -54.11 5.17
N GLY A 2 -36.19 -54.43 4.91
CA GLY A 2 -35.05 -53.81 5.62
C GLY A 2 -34.07 -53.02 4.74
N THR A 3 -34.05 -53.26 3.43
CA THR A 3 -33.00 -52.74 2.52
C THR A 3 -33.22 -51.28 2.10
N TRP A 4 -34.47 -50.81 2.05
CA TRP A 4 -34.77 -49.43 1.64
C TRP A 4 -34.38 -48.39 2.71
N ARG A 5 -34.44 -48.75 4.01
CA ARG A 5 -34.04 -47.82 5.08
C ARG A 5 -32.52 -47.60 5.08
N GLY A 6 -31.73 -48.65 4.85
CA GLY A 6 -30.27 -48.54 4.73
C GLY A 6 -29.82 -47.68 3.55
N LEU A 7 -30.47 -47.83 2.38
CA LEU A 7 -30.15 -47.04 1.19
C LEU A 7 -30.43 -45.55 1.37
N ARG A 8 -31.53 -45.19 2.05
CA ARG A 8 -31.88 -43.80 2.35
C ARG A 8 -30.90 -43.16 3.34
N VAL A 9 -30.48 -43.90 4.37
CA VAL A 9 -29.49 -43.43 5.34
C VAL A 9 -28.13 -43.23 4.67
N ALA A 10 -27.70 -44.16 3.81
CA ALA A 10 -26.46 -44.03 3.05
C ALA A 10 -26.47 -42.81 2.10
N PHE A 11 -27.60 -42.54 1.44
CA PHE A 11 -27.76 -41.36 0.59
C PHE A 11 -27.69 -40.06 1.39
N ILE A 12 -28.37 -39.99 2.54
CA ILE A 12 -28.33 -38.81 3.43
C ILE A 12 -26.91 -38.58 3.96
N LEU A 13 -26.22 -39.63 4.43
CA LEU A 13 -24.84 -39.52 4.91
C LEU A 13 -23.88 -39.12 3.79
N GLY A 14 -24.06 -39.66 2.58
CA GLY A 14 -23.29 -39.27 1.39
C GLY A 14 -23.53 -37.80 1.00
N SER A 15 -24.78 -37.33 1.03
CA SER A 15 -25.11 -35.92 0.77
C SER A 15 -24.53 -34.99 1.84
N LEU A 16 -24.63 -35.35 3.12
CA LEU A 16 -24.04 -34.56 4.22
C LEU A 16 -22.51 -34.52 4.11
N PHE A 17 -21.88 -35.64 3.76
CA PHE A 17 -20.43 -35.69 3.52
C PHE A 17 -20.02 -34.83 2.33
N MET A 18 -20.75 -34.85 1.22
CA MET A 18 -20.49 -33.99 0.07
C MET A 18 -20.71 -32.51 0.39
N ILE A 19 -21.74 -32.16 1.17
CA ILE A 19 -21.95 -30.78 1.65
C ILE A 19 -20.80 -30.36 2.57
N LEU A 20 -20.32 -31.23 3.45
CA LEU A 20 -19.18 -30.93 4.31
C LEU A 20 -17.89 -30.75 3.51
N LEU A 21 -17.65 -31.57 2.49
CA LEU A 21 -16.53 -31.40 1.56
C LEU A 21 -16.65 -30.11 0.76
N ILE A 22 -17.86 -29.72 0.35
CA ILE A 22 -18.12 -28.43 -0.28
C ILE A 22 -17.81 -27.31 0.72
N ILE A 23 -18.32 -27.35 1.95
CA ILE A 23 -18.04 -26.31 2.96
C ILE A 23 -16.53 -26.22 3.23
N VAL A 24 -15.84 -27.33 3.46
CA VAL A 24 -14.38 -27.34 3.67
C VAL A 24 -13.63 -26.83 2.43
N TYR A 25 -14.03 -27.26 1.23
CA TYR A 25 -13.47 -26.77 -0.03
C TYR A 25 -13.67 -25.27 -0.18
N TRP A 26 -14.86 -24.74 0.09
CA TRP A 26 -15.20 -23.32 -0.03
C TRP A 26 -14.59 -22.45 1.08
N ASP A 27 -14.39 -23.00 2.27
CA ASP A 27 -13.69 -22.35 3.38
C ASP A 27 -12.18 -22.23 3.09
N ASP A 28 -11.60 -23.21 2.38
CA ASP A 28 -10.19 -23.22 1.95
C ASP A 28 -9.94 -22.46 0.63
N VAL A 29 -10.95 -22.40 -0.25
CA VAL A 29 -11.00 -21.62 -1.50
C VAL A 29 -11.19 -20.12 -1.26
N GLY A 30 -11.55 -19.74 -0.03
CA GLY A 30 -11.95 -18.39 0.32
C GLY A 30 -13.32 -18.11 -0.28
N GLY A 31 -14.35 -18.11 0.58
CA GLY A 31 -15.68 -17.65 0.22
C GLY A 31 -15.59 -16.33 -0.55
N PHE A 32 -16.29 -16.27 -1.67
CA PHE A 32 -16.54 -15.04 -2.38
C PHE A 32 -17.21 -14.04 -1.42
N ASN A 33 -16.42 -13.17 -0.79
CA ASN A 33 -16.90 -11.84 -0.43
C ASN A 33 -17.00 -11.06 -1.75
N LEU A 34 -17.99 -11.44 -2.55
CA LEU A 34 -18.58 -10.57 -3.55
C LEU A 34 -19.19 -9.42 -2.76
N TYR A 35 -18.43 -8.34 -2.61
CA TYR A 35 -19.04 -7.03 -2.55
C TYR A 35 -20.00 -6.96 -3.74
N PRO A 36 -21.32 -6.75 -3.54
CA PRO A 36 -22.23 -6.64 -4.66
C PRO A 36 -21.92 -5.32 -5.39
N LEU A 37 -21.02 -5.40 -6.37
CA LEU A 37 -20.93 -4.42 -7.44
C LEU A 37 -22.15 -4.67 -8.32
N GLN A 38 -23.17 -3.86 -8.10
CA GLN A 38 -24.34 -3.83 -8.94
C GLN A 38 -23.95 -3.20 -10.28
N ASP A 39 -24.03 -4.01 -11.32
CA ASP A 39 -23.70 -3.67 -12.71
C ASP A 39 -24.60 -2.50 -13.20
N PRO A 40 -24.05 -1.33 -13.57
CA PRO A 40 -24.84 -0.29 -14.19
C PRO A 40 -25.11 -0.69 -15.64
N LYS A 41 -26.31 -1.24 -15.85
CA LYS A 41 -26.89 -1.55 -17.16
C LYS A 41 -26.49 -0.52 -18.22
N HIS A 42 -25.86 -1.02 -19.27
CA HIS A 42 -25.79 -0.44 -20.61
C HIS A 42 -27.08 0.32 -20.96
N LYS A 43 -27.00 1.65 -21.09
CA LYS A 43 -27.87 2.40 -21.98
C LYS A 43 -27.07 2.69 -23.24
N SER A 44 -27.49 2.07 -24.34
CA SER A 44 -27.01 2.34 -25.68
C SER A 44 -27.19 3.82 -26.02
N LEU A 45 -26.11 4.45 -26.49
CA LEU A 45 -26.19 5.69 -27.25
C LEU A 45 -26.82 5.37 -28.62
N HIS A 46 -27.91 6.05 -28.95
CA HIS A 46 -28.31 6.31 -30.32
C HIS A 46 -28.32 7.82 -30.54
N SER A 47 -27.39 8.29 -31.39
CA SER A 47 -27.45 9.49 -32.22
C SER A 47 -28.50 9.25 -33.34
N ASP A 48 -29.27 10.18 -33.91
CA ASP A 48 -29.14 11.60 -34.31
C ASP A 48 -30.59 12.16 -34.58
N PRO A 49 -30.86 13.22 -35.39
CA PRO A 49 -30.67 14.66 -35.14
C PRO A 49 -31.95 15.50 -35.44
N GLN A 50 -32.08 16.74 -34.95
CA GLN A 50 -32.50 17.93 -35.73
C GLN A 50 -32.87 19.19 -34.91
N ALA A 51 -32.25 20.29 -35.37
CA ALA A 51 -32.83 21.59 -35.74
C ALA A 51 -33.31 22.62 -34.68
N THR A 52 -32.52 23.71 -34.64
CA THR A 52 -32.89 25.14 -34.69
C THR A 52 -33.72 25.77 -33.57
N THR A 53 -33.13 26.76 -32.87
CA THR A 53 -33.36 28.21 -33.08
C THR A 53 -32.51 29.02 -32.09
N GLY A 54 -31.93 30.14 -32.55
CA GLY A 54 -31.48 31.26 -31.71
C GLY A 54 -31.92 32.56 -32.39
N PRO A 55 -31.39 33.75 -32.04
CA PRO A 55 -30.98 34.33 -30.75
C PRO A 55 -31.72 35.70 -30.54
N PRO A 56 -31.27 36.67 -29.72
CA PRO A 56 -30.24 37.61 -30.23
C PRO A 56 -29.22 38.15 -29.21
N GLN A 57 -28.21 38.81 -29.80
CA GLN A 57 -26.97 39.36 -29.27
C GLN A 57 -27.11 40.78 -28.69
N SER A 58 -26.11 41.19 -27.90
CA SER A 58 -25.43 42.52 -27.97
C SER A 58 -24.04 42.35 -27.33
N GLY A 59 -22.90 42.91 -27.78
CA GLY A 59 -22.60 43.84 -28.87
C GLY A 59 -21.72 45.01 -28.37
N SER A 60 -20.40 44.93 -28.53
CA SER A 60 -19.42 46.03 -28.83
C SER A 60 -17.98 45.58 -28.46
N THR A 61 -17.02 45.37 -29.39
CA THR A 61 -16.18 46.33 -30.17
C THR A 61 -15.27 47.20 -29.28
N SER A 62 -14.00 47.52 -29.53
CA SER A 62 -12.98 47.32 -30.60
C SER A 62 -11.70 48.06 -30.13
N ARG A 63 -10.45 47.66 -30.41
CA ARG A 63 -9.45 48.18 -31.41
C ARG A 63 -8.05 47.98 -30.75
N ALA A 64 -7.02 47.33 -31.33
CA ALA A 64 -6.21 47.52 -32.55
C ALA A 64 -4.98 48.46 -32.39
N GLY A 65 -3.79 47.91 -32.71
CA GLY A 65 -2.54 48.60 -33.14
C GLY A 65 -1.40 48.66 -32.10
N THR A 66 -0.08 48.62 -32.40
CA THR A 66 0.74 48.34 -33.60
C THR A 66 2.23 48.24 -33.16
N SER A 67 3.05 47.38 -33.81
CA SER A 67 4.51 47.46 -34.14
C SER A 67 5.60 48.08 -33.23
N SER A 68 6.60 47.23 -32.89
CA SER A 68 8.11 47.28 -32.79
C SER A 68 8.93 48.58 -33.06
N PRO A 69 10.29 48.62 -32.93
CA PRO A 69 11.30 47.96 -32.03
C PRO A 69 12.37 48.97 -31.47
N SER A 70 13.33 48.55 -30.61
CA SER A 70 14.65 49.22 -30.38
C SER A 70 15.60 48.29 -29.58
N THR A 71 16.64 47.68 -30.16
CA THR A 71 18.03 48.15 -30.43
C THR A 71 18.90 48.34 -29.17
N VAL A 72 19.92 47.49 -29.07
CA VAL A 72 20.95 47.40 -28.02
C VAL A 72 22.12 48.32 -28.37
N HIS A 73 22.61 49.09 -27.39
CA HIS A 73 23.83 49.90 -27.53
C HIS A 73 25.09 49.10 -27.22
N THR A 74 26.05 49.20 -28.14
CA THR A 74 27.45 48.80 -28.02
C THR A 74 28.28 49.94 -27.41
N THR A 75 29.23 49.64 -26.53
CA THR A 75 30.46 50.44 -26.38
C THR A 75 31.66 49.51 -26.24
N ALA A 76 32.74 49.88 -26.94
CA ALA A 76 34.00 49.16 -27.07
C ALA A 76 35.10 49.85 -26.27
N ALA A 77 36.07 49.09 -25.76
CA ALA A 77 37.41 49.56 -25.44
C ALA A 77 38.41 48.40 -25.65
N GLY A 78 39.53 48.72 -26.29
CA GLY A 78 40.44 47.81 -26.98
C GLY A 78 41.48 47.05 -26.13
N PRO A 79 42.43 46.36 -26.80
CA PRO A 79 43.19 45.24 -26.23
C PRO A 79 44.54 45.66 -25.65
N THR A 80 45.00 44.95 -24.62
CA THR A 80 46.41 44.94 -24.18
C THR A 80 46.96 43.52 -24.27
N LEU A 81 48.15 43.41 -24.85
CA LEU A 81 48.85 42.20 -25.26
C LEU A 81 49.80 41.66 -24.16
N VAL A 82 49.84 40.32 -24.05
CA VAL A 82 51.00 39.43 -23.72
C VAL A 82 51.34 39.24 -22.21
N PRO A 83 51.83 38.05 -21.75
CA PRO A 83 52.29 36.86 -22.48
C PRO A 83 51.63 35.52 -22.13
N VAL A 84 51.78 34.60 -23.09
CA VAL A 84 51.69 33.14 -22.96
C VAL A 84 52.72 32.64 -21.94
N GLU A 85 52.27 32.05 -20.84
CA GLU A 85 53.04 31.07 -20.08
C GLU A 85 52.59 29.66 -20.48
N LYS A 86 53.50 28.92 -21.09
CA LYS A 86 53.47 27.45 -21.10
C LYS A 86 53.94 26.97 -19.74
N GLY A 87 53.06 26.33 -18.97
CA GLY A 87 53.45 25.61 -17.76
C GLY A 87 52.31 24.80 -17.17
N GLY A 88 52.52 23.49 -17.00
CA GLY A 88 51.72 22.65 -16.11
C GLY A 88 50.57 21.85 -16.73
N LYS A 89 50.84 20.99 -17.70
CA LYS A 89 49.94 19.88 -18.06
C LYS A 89 50.23 18.69 -17.13
N GLU A 90 49.93 18.81 -15.83
CA GLU A 90 50.07 17.66 -14.90
C GLU A 90 49.15 17.70 -13.66
N THR A 91 48.42 18.79 -13.40
CA THR A 91 47.62 18.93 -12.16
C THR A 91 46.10 18.85 -12.31
N GLN A 92 45.57 18.66 -13.53
CA GLN A 92 44.12 18.56 -13.77
C GLN A 92 43.58 17.11 -13.80
N GLY A 93 44.43 16.13 -14.10
CA GLY A 93 44.08 14.70 -14.04
C GLY A 93 43.89 14.20 -12.62
N GLY A 94 44.86 14.49 -11.73
CA GLY A 94 44.82 14.04 -10.33
C GLY A 94 43.64 14.59 -9.53
N ARG A 95 43.26 15.86 -9.74
CA ARG A 95 42.12 16.46 -9.04
C ARG A 95 40.75 15.90 -9.46
N THR A 96 40.65 15.36 -10.69
CA THR A 96 39.42 14.72 -11.18
C THR A 96 39.34 13.28 -10.72
N GLU A 97 40.48 12.60 -10.59
CA GLU A 97 40.55 11.25 -10.00
C GLU A 97 40.30 11.28 -8.50
N GLU A 98 40.88 12.23 -7.75
CA GLU A 98 40.62 12.41 -6.31
C GLU A 98 39.12 12.64 -6.01
N ILE A 99 38.44 13.48 -6.80
CA ILE A 99 36.98 13.71 -6.64
C ILE A 99 36.19 12.43 -6.94
N ARG A 100 36.57 11.67 -7.97
CA ARG A 100 35.90 10.40 -8.30
C ARG A 100 36.10 9.34 -7.22
N GLU A 101 37.30 9.25 -6.66
CA GLU A 101 37.62 8.37 -5.54
C GLU A 101 36.84 8.76 -4.28
N GLU A 102 36.74 10.06 -3.98
CA GLU A 102 35.96 10.58 -2.84
C GLU A 102 34.46 10.31 -3.00
N GLU A 103 33.90 10.48 -4.20
CA GLU A 103 32.51 10.13 -4.50
C GLU A 103 32.27 8.61 -4.42
N GLU A 104 33.23 7.79 -4.85
CA GLU A 104 33.13 6.33 -4.77
C GLU A 104 33.24 5.85 -3.32
N GLU A 105 34.13 6.43 -2.52
CA GLU A 105 34.24 6.16 -1.10
C GLU A 105 32.95 6.54 -0.36
N THR A 106 32.38 7.71 -0.67
CA THR A 106 31.10 8.16 -0.11
C THR A 106 29.97 7.18 -0.45
N ARG A 107 29.90 6.73 -1.70
CA ARG A 107 28.93 5.70 -2.13
C ARG A 107 29.10 4.39 -1.38
N ARG A 108 30.33 3.91 -1.21
CA ARG A 108 30.62 2.67 -0.44
C ARG A 108 30.23 2.81 1.02
N ARG A 109 30.51 3.97 1.64
CA ARG A 109 30.11 4.25 3.03
C ARG A 109 28.59 4.26 3.19
N HIS A 110 27.86 4.89 2.26
CA HIS A 110 26.39 4.89 2.28
C HIS A 110 25.82 3.48 2.14
N ALA A 111 26.29 2.70 1.17
CA ALA A 111 25.84 1.32 0.98
C ALA A 111 26.07 0.46 2.25
N ALA A 112 27.22 0.62 2.92
CA ALA A 112 27.52 -0.11 4.16
C ALA A 112 26.60 0.30 5.33
N VAL A 113 26.17 1.57 5.40
CA VAL A 113 25.20 2.04 6.40
C VAL A 113 23.83 1.42 6.12
N GLU A 114 23.38 1.45 4.87
CA GLU A 114 22.09 0.89 4.48
C GLU A 114 22.03 -0.63 4.69
N GLU A 115 23.11 -1.36 4.38
CA GLU A 115 23.23 -2.80 4.62
C GLU A 115 23.17 -3.13 6.12
N ARG A 116 23.91 -2.39 6.95
CA ARG A 116 23.87 -2.55 8.42
C ARG A 116 22.47 -2.28 8.98
N GLU A 117 21.79 -1.28 8.45
CA GLU A 117 20.42 -0.96 8.85
C GLU A 117 19.46 -2.10 8.49
N GLN A 118 19.55 -2.65 7.27
CA GLN A 118 18.74 -3.79 6.87
C GLN A 118 19.02 -5.03 7.73
N GLU A 119 20.28 -5.31 8.06
CA GLU A 119 20.63 -6.43 8.96
C GLU A 119 20.02 -6.24 10.35
N THR A 120 20.05 -5.01 10.88
CA THR A 120 19.43 -4.67 12.15
C THR A 120 17.90 -4.88 12.11
N ARG A 121 17.25 -4.48 11.02
CA ARG A 121 15.79 -4.64 10.82
C ARG A 121 15.40 -6.13 10.74
N LYS A 122 16.15 -6.93 9.98
CA LYS A 122 15.94 -8.39 9.85
C LYS A 122 16.16 -9.12 11.18
N GLN A 123 17.28 -8.84 11.85
CA GLN A 123 17.63 -9.48 13.12
C GLN A 123 16.56 -9.19 14.19
N ARG A 124 16.03 -7.97 14.23
CA ARG A 124 14.94 -7.63 15.15
C ARG A 124 13.70 -8.48 14.96
N ILE A 125 13.27 -8.72 13.72
CA ILE A 125 12.12 -9.60 13.45
C ILE A 125 12.42 -11.01 13.97
N LEU A 126 13.61 -11.55 13.70
CA LEU A 126 14.02 -12.87 14.18
C LEU A 126 14.02 -12.93 15.71
N ASP A 127 14.56 -11.91 16.38
CA ASP A 127 14.60 -11.83 17.83
C ASP A 127 13.19 -11.80 18.41
N VAL A 128 12.29 -10.97 17.89
CA VAL A 128 10.91 -10.86 18.39
C VAL A 128 10.13 -12.15 18.14
N CYS A 129 10.27 -12.77 16.97
CA CYS A 129 9.60 -14.02 16.63
C CYS A 129 10.12 -15.22 17.42
N SER A 130 11.42 -15.23 17.77
CA SER A 130 12.06 -16.30 18.54
C SER A 130 11.96 -16.09 20.05
N SER A 131 11.85 -14.83 20.50
CA SER A 131 11.81 -14.53 21.92
C SER A 131 10.51 -15.03 22.54
N ARG A 132 10.66 -15.73 23.67
CA ARG A 132 9.59 -15.90 24.66
C ARG A 132 9.58 -14.74 25.64
N LYS A 133 9.90 -13.51 25.19
CA LYS A 133 9.99 -12.34 26.07
C LYS A 133 8.70 -12.26 26.87
N ASP A 134 8.81 -12.35 28.19
CA ASP A 134 7.66 -12.46 29.10
C ASP A 134 6.70 -11.30 28.83
N GLY A 135 5.53 -11.60 28.25
CA GLY A 135 4.46 -10.63 28.01
C GLY A 135 4.19 -10.21 26.56
N LEU A 136 5.01 -10.59 25.57
CA LEU A 136 4.67 -10.39 24.15
C LEU A 136 4.26 -11.72 23.52
N ASP A 137 2.95 -11.97 23.47
CA ASP A 137 2.35 -13.07 22.71
C ASP A 137 1.33 -12.51 21.72
N PHE A 138 1.33 -13.03 20.50
CA PHE A 138 0.40 -12.61 19.46
C PHE A 138 0.00 -13.76 18.53
N PRO A 139 -1.25 -13.75 18.02
CA PRO A 139 -1.76 -14.81 17.16
C PRO A 139 -0.85 -15.12 15.97
N GLY A 140 -0.61 -16.41 15.74
CA GLY A 140 0.18 -16.86 14.59
C GLY A 140 1.68 -16.66 14.70
N ARG A 141 2.23 -16.24 15.85
CA ARG A 141 3.70 -16.16 16.03
C ARG A 141 4.40 -17.49 15.77
N THR A 142 3.86 -18.59 16.31
CA THR A 142 4.49 -19.92 16.32
C THR A 142 3.94 -20.87 15.26
N ARG A 143 2.98 -20.43 14.43
CA ARG A 143 2.40 -21.29 13.37
C ARG A 143 3.40 -21.49 12.23
N ALA A 144 3.33 -22.64 11.58
CA ALA A 144 4.09 -22.90 10.36
C ALA A 144 3.45 -22.19 9.14
N PHE A 145 4.22 -21.93 8.08
CA PHE A 145 3.72 -21.26 6.88
C PHE A 145 2.61 -22.07 6.20
N GLU A 146 2.73 -23.40 6.19
CA GLU A 146 1.78 -24.34 5.59
C GLU A 146 0.40 -24.29 6.26
N GLN A 147 0.35 -23.83 7.52
CA GLN A 147 -0.87 -23.68 8.30
C GLN A 147 -1.58 -22.34 8.06
N ILE A 148 -0.98 -21.42 7.29
CA ILE A 148 -1.60 -20.14 6.97
C ILE A 148 -2.67 -20.36 5.90
N PRO A 149 -3.95 -20.05 6.15
CA PRO A 149 -5.01 -20.19 5.15
C PRO A 149 -4.72 -19.36 3.89
N ASN A 150 -5.11 -19.85 2.70
CA ASN A 150 -4.83 -19.15 1.44
C ASN A 150 -5.33 -17.71 1.43
N ARG A 151 -6.51 -17.45 2.02
CA ARG A 151 -7.10 -16.10 2.16
C ARG A 151 -6.24 -15.10 2.92
N GLU A 152 -5.32 -15.57 3.78
CA GLU A 152 -4.38 -14.70 4.51
C GLU A 152 -3.09 -14.41 3.72
N LEU A 153 -2.91 -15.04 2.55
CA LEU A 153 -1.73 -14.87 1.69
C LEU A 153 -1.98 -13.90 0.52
N ASP A 154 -3.07 -13.13 0.55
CA ASP A 154 -3.40 -12.20 -0.56
C ASP A 154 -2.48 -10.99 -0.61
N HIS A 155 -1.77 -10.70 0.47
CA HIS A 155 -0.83 -9.58 0.53
C HIS A 155 0.52 -9.88 -0.13
N LEU A 156 0.83 -11.14 -0.44
CA LEU A 156 2.09 -11.57 -1.05
C LEU A 156 1.94 -11.60 -2.58
N ILE A 157 2.29 -10.48 -3.22
CA ILE A 157 2.36 -10.36 -4.68
C ILE A 157 3.63 -11.04 -5.17
N VAL A 158 3.53 -11.79 -6.25
CA VAL A 158 4.63 -12.56 -6.84
C VAL A 158 4.91 -12.06 -8.24
N ASP A 159 6.18 -11.80 -8.53
CA ASP A 159 6.69 -11.62 -9.88
C ASP A 159 7.74 -12.70 -10.18
N ASP A 160 7.39 -13.61 -11.09
CA ASP A 160 8.22 -14.76 -11.44
C ASP A 160 9.41 -14.37 -12.33
N THR A 161 9.26 -13.28 -13.10
CA THR A 161 10.27 -12.79 -14.05
C THR A 161 11.51 -12.28 -13.33
N HIS A 162 11.33 -11.45 -12.29
CA HIS A 162 12.42 -10.87 -11.52
C HIS A 162 12.64 -11.59 -10.18
N GLN A 163 11.91 -12.68 -9.93
CA GLN A 163 11.99 -13.48 -8.71
C GLN A 163 11.74 -12.64 -7.45
N ILE A 164 10.62 -11.90 -7.44
CA ILE A 164 10.25 -10.98 -6.36
C ILE A 164 8.99 -11.45 -5.64
N ILE A 165 8.99 -11.31 -4.31
CA ILE A 165 7.78 -11.38 -3.49
C ILE A 165 7.62 -10.06 -2.74
N TYR A 166 6.57 -9.31 -3.06
CA TYR A 166 6.23 -8.08 -2.37
C TYR A 166 5.04 -8.31 -1.43
N CYS A 167 5.25 -8.13 -0.11
CA CYS A 167 4.12 -8.03 0.81
C CYS A 167 3.60 -6.59 0.89
N TYR A 168 2.45 -6.34 0.27
CA TYR A 168 1.88 -5.00 0.29
C TYR A 168 1.14 -4.70 1.59
N VAL A 169 1.43 -3.53 2.16
CA VAL A 169 0.83 -3.06 3.42
C VAL A 169 0.18 -1.70 3.14
N PRO A 170 -1.13 -1.52 3.34
CA PRO A 170 -1.75 -0.23 3.07
C PRO A 170 -1.12 0.95 3.86
N LYS A 171 -1.16 2.15 3.27
CA LYS A 171 -0.69 3.41 3.88
C LYS A 171 0.82 3.52 4.15
N VAL A 172 1.61 2.68 3.46
CA VAL A 172 3.08 2.72 3.46
C VAL A 172 3.63 2.84 2.02
N ALA A 173 3.02 3.73 1.23
CA ALA A 173 3.29 3.89 -0.21
C ALA A 173 2.99 2.65 -1.08
N CYS A 174 2.08 1.77 -0.63
CA CYS A 174 1.73 0.55 -1.35
C CYS A 174 1.21 0.78 -2.77
N THR A 175 0.55 1.90 -3.07
CA THR A 175 0.11 2.22 -4.44
C THR A 175 1.30 2.38 -5.37
N ASN A 176 2.35 3.08 -4.94
CA ASN A 176 3.56 3.25 -5.75
C ASN A 176 4.31 1.93 -5.93
N TRP A 177 4.46 1.13 -4.87
CA TRP A 177 5.04 -0.21 -5.01
C TRP A 177 4.22 -1.13 -5.91
N LYS A 178 2.88 -1.08 -5.85
CA LYS A 178 2.05 -1.84 -6.78
C LYS A 178 2.22 -1.34 -8.23
N ARG A 179 2.44 -0.04 -8.47
CA ARG A 179 2.78 0.49 -9.81
C ARG A 179 4.11 -0.05 -10.31
N VAL A 180 5.12 -0.10 -9.44
CA VAL A 180 6.41 -0.76 -9.74
C VAL A 180 6.19 -2.22 -10.13
N MET A 181 5.40 -2.98 -9.35
CA MET A 181 5.09 -4.38 -9.70
C MET A 181 4.36 -4.51 -11.04
N VAL A 182 3.46 -3.58 -11.39
CA VAL A 182 2.78 -3.57 -12.70
C VAL A 182 3.76 -3.38 -13.85
N VAL A 183 4.71 -2.45 -13.69
CA VAL A 183 5.74 -2.18 -14.71
C VAL A 183 6.69 -3.37 -14.86
N LEU A 184 7.18 -3.94 -13.76
CA LEU A 184 8.06 -5.13 -13.79
C LEU A 184 7.36 -6.33 -14.43
N SER A 185 6.13 -6.62 -14.03
CA SER A 185 5.37 -7.75 -14.59
C SER A 185 4.84 -7.50 -16.00
N GLN A 186 4.91 -6.26 -16.51
CA GLN A 186 4.29 -5.83 -17.77
C GLN A 186 2.80 -6.20 -17.87
N SER A 187 2.12 -6.34 -16.72
CA SER A 187 0.77 -6.89 -16.63
C SER A 187 -0.33 -5.95 -17.12
N LEU A 188 -0.02 -4.66 -17.29
CA LEU A 188 -0.96 -3.65 -17.77
C LEU A 188 -0.45 -2.98 -19.04
N VAL A 189 -1.31 -2.93 -20.05
CA VAL A 189 -1.06 -2.27 -21.34
C VAL A 189 -1.72 -0.89 -21.35
N SER A 190 -0.98 0.11 -21.82
CA SER A 190 -1.50 1.47 -22.01
C SER A 190 -2.46 1.51 -23.20
N PRO A 191 -3.71 1.98 -23.03
CA PRO A 191 -4.69 2.05 -24.12
C PRO A 191 -4.26 2.97 -25.27
N SER A 192 -3.45 4.01 -24.98
CA SER A 192 -3.02 4.99 -25.98
C SER A 192 -1.84 4.50 -26.82
N SER A 193 -0.93 3.70 -26.25
CA SER A 193 0.26 3.21 -26.95
C SER A 193 0.15 1.77 -27.44
N GLY A 194 -0.77 0.97 -26.87
CA GLY A 194 -0.86 -0.47 -27.11
C GLY A 194 0.34 -1.26 -26.55
N LYS A 195 1.20 -0.64 -25.73
CA LYS A 195 2.38 -1.25 -25.12
C LYS A 195 2.28 -1.31 -23.60
N PRO A 196 3.00 -2.22 -22.91
CA PRO A 196 3.09 -2.22 -21.46
C PRO A 196 3.57 -0.88 -20.91
N TYR A 197 3.09 -0.52 -19.71
CA TYR A 197 3.61 0.66 -19.02
C TYR A 197 5.09 0.45 -18.66
N THR A 198 5.92 1.46 -18.94
CA THR A 198 7.35 1.48 -18.59
C THR A 198 7.66 2.46 -17.45
N ASP A 199 6.78 3.44 -17.22
CA ASP A 199 6.91 4.42 -16.15
C ASP A 199 5.85 4.16 -15.06
N PRO A 200 6.26 3.84 -13.82
CA PRO A 200 5.35 3.66 -12.70
C PRO A 200 4.43 4.87 -12.43
N GLU A 201 4.85 6.11 -12.67
CA GLU A 201 4.03 7.30 -12.44
C GLU A 201 2.86 7.42 -13.44
N ALA A 202 3.04 6.92 -14.66
CA ALA A 202 2.01 6.91 -15.70
C ALA A 202 0.88 5.90 -15.44
N VAL A 203 1.08 4.93 -14.54
CA VAL A 203 0.08 3.90 -14.24
C VAL A 203 -1.08 4.48 -13.42
N PRO A 204 -2.35 4.42 -13.90
CA PRO A 204 -3.49 5.00 -13.20
C PRO A 204 -3.72 4.35 -11.80
N PRO A 205 -3.88 5.14 -10.73
CA PRO A 205 -3.91 4.63 -9.36
C PRO A 205 -5.16 3.80 -9.05
N ASP A 206 -6.28 4.06 -9.74
CA ASP A 206 -7.53 3.31 -9.66
C ASP A 206 -7.40 1.87 -10.19
N LEU A 207 -6.62 1.68 -11.26
CA LEU A 207 -6.39 0.36 -11.85
C LEU A 207 -5.42 -0.50 -11.03
N VAL A 208 -4.46 0.14 -10.34
CA VAL A 208 -3.39 -0.53 -9.56
C VAL A 208 -3.95 -1.34 -8.39
N HIS A 209 -5.13 -0.99 -7.90
CA HIS A 209 -5.80 -1.66 -6.80
C HIS A 209 -6.70 -2.82 -7.25
N ASN A 210 -6.84 -3.06 -8.56
CA ASN A 210 -7.61 -4.19 -9.08
C ASN A 210 -6.98 -5.52 -8.64
N SER A 211 -7.75 -6.35 -7.93
CA SER A 211 -7.29 -7.63 -7.41
C SER A 211 -6.83 -8.58 -8.52
N SER A 212 -7.38 -8.48 -9.73
CA SER A 212 -7.00 -9.38 -10.83
C SER A 212 -5.66 -9.05 -11.48
N LEU A 213 -5.09 -7.86 -11.20
CA LEU A 213 -3.86 -7.41 -11.84
C LEU A 213 -2.59 -8.05 -11.26
N HIS A 214 -2.60 -8.33 -9.96
CA HIS A 214 -1.45 -8.88 -9.26
C HIS A 214 -1.64 -10.37 -8.97
N LEU A 215 -0.71 -11.22 -9.40
CA LEU A 215 -0.66 -12.60 -8.94
C LEU A 215 -0.24 -12.63 -7.47
N THR A 216 -1.08 -13.21 -6.60
CA THR A 216 -0.81 -13.32 -5.16
C THR A 216 -0.76 -14.79 -4.77
N PHE A 217 -0.05 -15.13 -3.68
CA PHE A 217 -0.06 -16.51 -3.16
C PHE A 217 -1.48 -17.01 -2.86
N ALA A 218 -2.40 -16.16 -2.41
CA ALA A 218 -3.81 -16.53 -2.25
C ALA A 218 -4.47 -17.07 -3.53
N LYS A 219 -3.95 -16.74 -4.72
CA LYS A 219 -4.49 -17.18 -6.02
C LYS A 219 -3.80 -18.41 -6.57
N PHE A 220 -2.66 -18.84 -6.03
CA PHE A 220 -1.90 -19.98 -6.56
C PHE A 220 -2.73 -21.25 -6.67
N TRP A 221 -3.63 -21.51 -5.71
CA TRP A 221 -4.51 -22.68 -5.76
C TRP A 221 -5.36 -22.73 -7.04
N ARG A 222 -5.75 -21.57 -7.60
CA ARG A 222 -6.50 -21.47 -8.86
C ARG A 222 -5.66 -21.84 -10.08
N HIS A 223 -4.35 -21.58 -10.01
CA HIS A 223 -3.42 -21.80 -11.13
C HIS A 223 -2.73 -23.16 -11.08
N TYR A 224 -2.39 -23.64 -9.89
CA TYR A 224 -1.50 -24.79 -9.69
C TYR A 224 -2.12 -25.94 -8.88
N GLY A 225 -3.37 -25.79 -8.39
CA GLY A 225 -4.07 -26.84 -7.66
C GLY A 225 -3.27 -27.36 -6.47
N SER A 226 -3.10 -28.69 -6.38
CA SER A 226 -2.38 -29.36 -5.29
C SER A 226 -0.89 -28.99 -5.20
N LEU A 227 -0.26 -28.49 -6.27
CA LEU A 227 1.15 -28.09 -6.27
C LEU A 227 1.38 -26.72 -5.63
N SER A 228 0.32 -25.98 -5.30
CA SER A 228 0.41 -24.57 -4.87
C SER A 228 1.33 -24.36 -3.66
N ARG A 229 1.19 -25.17 -2.61
CA ARG A 229 2.01 -25.03 -1.38
C ARG A 229 3.48 -25.34 -1.63
N HIS A 230 3.76 -26.36 -2.45
CA HIS A 230 5.12 -26.70 -2.84
C HIS A 230 5.78 -25.56 -3.62
N LEU A 231 5.08 -24.98 -4.60
CA LEU A 231 5.58 -23.85 -5.37
C LEU A 231 5.75 -22.58 -4.52
N MET A 232 4.84 -22.30 -3.58
CA MET A 232 5.03 -21.21 -2.61
C MET A 232 6.30 -21.39 -1.80
N ALA A 233 6.55 -22.59 -1.28
CA ALA A 233 7.75 -22.88 -0.49
C ALA A 233 9.04 -22.68 -1.29
N LEU A 234 9.08 -23.16 -2.55
CA LEU A 234 10.22 -22.95 -3.45
C LEU A 234 10.44 -21.45 -3.72
N LYS A 235 9.37 -20.69 -3.99
CA LYS A 235 9.48 -19.25 -4.24
C LYS A 235 9.93 -18.49 -2.99
N LEU A 236 9.42 -18.83 -1.81
CA LEU A 236 9.89 -18.25 -0.55
C LEU A 236 11.38 -18.51 -0.29
N GLN A 237 11.89 -19.67 -0.72
CA GLN A 237 13.30 -20.01 -0.60
C GLN A 237 14.19 -19.21 -1.56
N HIS A 238 13.72 -18.95 -2.79
CA HIS A 238 14.57 -18.46 -3.88
C HIS A 238 14.33 -17.00 -4.30
N TYR A 239 13.16 -16.42 -4.04
CA TYR A 239 12.80 -15.09 -4.54
C TYR A 239 13.16 -14.03 -3.51
N THR A 240 13.56 -12.83 -3.93
CA THR A 240 13.77 -11.70 -3.02
C THR A 240 12.44 -11.23 -2.43
N LYS A 241 12.30 -11.25 -1.11
CA LYS A 241 11.08 -10.92 -0.37
C LYS A 241 11.22 -9.57 0.30
N PHE A 242 10.32 -8.64 0.05
CA PHE A 242 10.34 -7.35 0.73
C PHE A 242 8.96 -6.90 1.22
N LEU A 243 8.97 -6.03 2.23
CA LEU A 243 7.82 -5.25 2.65
C LEU A 243 8.22 -3.83 3.02
N PHE A 244 7.24 -2.94 3.05
CA PHE A 244 7.39 -1.61 3.65
C PHE A 244 6.47 -1.48 4.85
N VAL A 245 6.95 -0.79 5.88
CA VAL A 245 6.22 -0.54 7.12
C VAL A 245 6.20 0.95 7.45
N ARG A 246 5.43 1.31 8.47
CA ARG A 246 5.30 2.66 8.99
C ARG A 246 4.94 2.56 10.46
N ASP A 247 5.23 3.60 11.24
CA ASP A 247 4.71 3.72 12.59
C ASP A 247 3.21 3.32 12.65
N PRO A 248 2.82 2.38 13.52
CA PRO A 248 1.45 1.85 13.56
C PRO A 248 0.38 2.92 13.82
N PHE A 249 0.64 3.91 14.68
CA PHE A 249 -0.32 4.97 15.00
C PHE A 249 -0.43 5.97 13.86
N VAL A 250 0.69 6.36 13.25
CA VAL A 250 0.68 7.21 12.04
C VAL A 250 -0.04 6.50 10.88
N ARG A 251 0.11 5.16 10.76
CA ARG A 251 -0.61 4.34 9.77
C ARG A 251 -2.12 4.41 9.98
N LEU A 252 -2.60 4.33 11.22
CA LEU A 252 -4.03 4.46 11.57
C LEU A 252 -4.60 5.84 11.23
N ILE A 253 -3.88 6.91 11.58
CA ILE A 253 -4.28 8.28 11.22
C ILE A 253 -4.38 8.40 9.69
N SER A 254 -3.38 7.86 8.98
CA SER A 254 -3.39 7.86 7.51
C SER A 254 -4.55 7.07 6.93
N ALA A 255 -4.92 5.93 7.53
CA ALA A 255 -6.05 5.12 7.08
C ALA A 255 -7.37 5.87 7.30
N PHE A 256 -7.59 6.40 8.50
CA PHE A 256 -8.78 7.15 8.86
C PHE A 256 -8.99 8.37 7.96
N ARG A 257 -7.96 9.21 7.79
CA ARG A 257 -8.00 10.38 6.91
C ARG A 257 -8.32 10.01 5.46
N ASN A 258 -7.71 8.93 4.97
CA ASN A 258 -7.92 8.49 3.58
C ASN A 258 -9.34 7.97 3.33
N LYS A 259 -9.98 7.33 4.33
CA LYS A 259 -11.27 6.67 4.17
C LYS A 259 -12.47 7.47 4.63
N PHE A 260 -12.28 8.35 5.61
CA PHE A 260 -13.36 9.14 6.22
C PHE A 260 -13.10 10.65 6.17
N GLY A 261 -12.04 11.11 5.49
CA GLY A 261 -11.76 12.53 5.28
C GLY A 261 -12.51 13.16 4.11
N ARG A 262 -13.03 12.36 3.17
CA ARG A 262 -13.82 12.76 2.00
C ARG A 262 -14.93 11.73 1.76
N PRO A 263 -16.01 12.07 1.04
CA PRO A 263 -17.05 11.12 0.68
C PRO A 263 -16.47 9.87 0.03
N ASN A 264 -16.75 8.70 0.61
CA ASN A 264 -16.34 7.39 0.12
C ASN A 264 -17.49 6.42 0.38
N GLU A 265 -18.21 6.04 -0.66
CA GLU A 265 -19.47 5.30 -0.55
C GLU A 265 -19.27 3.92 0.08
N ASP A 266 -18.28 3.17 -0.40
CA ASP A 266 -17.99 1.82 0.08
C ASP A 266 -17.60 1.82 1.55
N PHE A 267 -16.68 2.71 1.94
CA PHE A 267 -16.21 2.78 3.32
C PHE A 267 -17.26 3.38 4.26
N TYR A 268 -18.08 4.31 3.79
CA TYR A 268 -19.18 4.84 4.58
C TYR A 268 -20.20 3.75 4.87
N LYS A 269 -20.68 3.01 3.86
CA LYS A 269 -21.67 1.95 4.06
C LYS A 269 -21.15 0.87 4.99
N GLN A 270 -19.95 0.35 4.72
CA GLN A 270 -19.40 -0.80 5.44
C GLN A 270 -18.90 -0.47 6.85
N PHE A 271 -18.28 0.70 7.04
CA PHE A 271 -17.59 1.04 8.29
C PHE A 271 -18.10 2.33 8.92
N GLY A 272 -18.24 3.39 8.11
CA GLY A 272 -18.64 4.71 8.60
C GLY A 272 -19.99 4.70 9.29
N SER A 273 -21.00 4.13 8.65
CA SER A 273 -22.36 4.05 9.18
C SER A 273 -22.44 3.10 10.39
N VAL A 274 -21.61 2.06 10.44
CA VAL A 274 -21.51 1.15 11.60
C VAL A 274 -20.95 1.90 12.81
N MET A 275 -19.85 2.64 12.63
CA MET A 275 -19.26 3.46 13.68
C MET A 275 -20.23 4.52 14.19
N LEU A 276 -20.93 5.20 13.27
CA LEU A 276 -21.92 6.22 13.63
C LEU A 276 -23.13 5.64 14.37
N ARG A 277 -23.64 4.47 13.97
CA ARG A 277 -24.74 3.80 14.68
C ARG A 277 -24.34 3.35 16.08
N ARG A 278 -23.16 2.75 16.22
CA ARG A 278 -22.71 2.20 17.51
C ARG A 278 -22.23 3.27 18.48
N TYR A 279 -21.57 4.32 17.97
CA TYR A 279 -20.79 5.26 18.80
C TYR A 279 -21.11 6.75 18.54
N GLY A 280 -22.06 7.05 17.64
CA GLY A 280 -22.33 8.41 17.15
C GLY A 280 -23.43 9.18 17.85
N ASN A 281 -24.11 8.59 18.84
CA ASN A 281 -25.29 9.18 19.49
C ASN A 281 -26.32 9.74 18.48
N VAL A 282 -26.49 9.07 17.34
CA VAL A 282 -27.40 9.52 16.28
C VAL A 282 -28.81 9.02 16.59
N SER A 283 -29.71 9.93 16.97
CA SER A 283 -31.09 9.61 17.35
C SER A 283 -32.06 9.41 16.17
N GLY A 284 -31.61 9.70 14.95
CA GLY A 284 -32.39 9.57 13.70
C GLY A 284 -31.78 8.57 12.71
N GLY A 285 -32.44 8.41 11.57
CA GLY A 285 -31.88 7.63 10.45
C GLY A 285 -30.59 8.27 9.93
N LEU A 286 -29.60 7.43 9.63
CA LEU A 286 -28.39 7.88 8.93
C LEU A 286 -28.70 8.05 7.43
N PRO A 287 -28.11 9.05 6.76
CA PRO A 287 -28.18 9.16 5.31
C PRO A 287 -27.68 7.87 4.63
N GLU A 288 -28.30 7.52 3.49
CA GLU A 288 -27.98 6.28 2.78
C GLU A 288 -26.64 6.37 2.05
N THR A 289 -26.24 7.57 1.63
CA THR A 289 -25.01 7.82 0.88
C THR A 289 -23.98 8.60 1.67
N ALA A 290 -22.70 8.38 1.34
CA ALA A 290 -21.60 9.15 1.90
C ALA A 290 -21.69 10.63 1.52
N ALA A 291 -22.15 10.94 0.30
CA ALA A 291 -22.26 12.32 -0.16
C ALA A 291 -23.24 13.13 0.71
N GLU A 292 -24.42 12.58 0.98
CA GLU A 292 -25.43 13.21 1.84
C GLU A 292 -24.96 13.32 3.28
N ALA A 293 -24.36 12.26 3.83
CA ALA A 293 -23.82 12.29 5.19
C ALA A 293 -22.77 13.39 5.35
N PHE A 294 -21.81 13.48 4.43
CA PHE A 294 -20.79 14.53 4.46
C PHE A 294 -21.37 15.93 4.26
N ALA A 295 -22.35 16.11 3.37
CA ALA A 295 -23.02 17.39 3.16
C ALA A 295 -23.75 17.86 4.44
N ALA A 296 -24.30 16.92 5.21
CA ALA A 296 -24.93 17.16 6.51
C ALA A 296 -23.92 17.31 7.67
N GLY A 297 -22.60 17.21 7.41
CA GLY A 297 -21.57 17.23 8.44
C GLY A 297 -21.50 15.95 9.29
N ILE A 298 -22.25 14.90 8.91
CA ILE A 298 -22.30 13.62 9.59
C ILE A 298 -21.15 12.74 9.07
N LYS A 299 -20.13 12.56 9.89
CA LYS A 299 -18.99 11.69 9.60
C LYS A 299 -18.44 11.08 10.89
N PRO A 300 -17.84 9.87 10.81
CA PRO A 300 -17.17 9.29 11.96
C PRO A 300 -16.07 10.22 12.48
N THR A 301 -15.90 10.27 13.80
CA THR A 301 -14.73 10.91 14.44
C THR A 301 -13.58 9.91 14.60
N PHE A 302 -12.36 10.41 14.82
CA PHE A 302 -11.23 9.53 15.08
C PHE A 302 -11.43 8.73 16.38
N GLN A 303 -12.03 9.34 17.40
CA GLN A 303 -12.37 8.63 18.63
C GLN A 303 -13.33 7.46 18.38
N GLN A 304 -14.38 7.65 17.57
CA GLN A 304 -15.29 6.56 17.21
C GLN A 304 -14.59 5.45 16.43
N PHE A 305 -13.61 5.81 15.58
CA PHE A 305 -12.77 4.85 14.90
C PHE A 305 -11.88 4.06 15.87
N VAL A 306 -11.25 4.71 16.85
CA VAL A 306 -10.49 4.00 17.89
C VAL A 306 -11.42 3.11 18.73
N THR A 307 -12.60 3.59 19.12
CA THR A 307 -13.60 2.76 19.83
C THR A 307 -13.98 1.53 19.02
N TYR A 308 -14.21 1.69 17.71
CA TYR A 308 -14.50 0.58 16.81
C TYR A 308 -13.37 -0.47 16.76
N LEU A 309 -12.11 -0.04 16.74
CA LEU A 309 -10.96 -0.96 16.77
C LEU A 309 -10.80 -1.67 18.12
N LEU A 310 -11.26 -1.06 19.21
CA LEU A 310 -11.16 -1.63 20.56
C LEU A 310 -12.38 -2.46 20.96
N ASP A 311 -13.49 -2.37 20.23
CA ASP A 311 -14.69 -3.18 20.45
C ASP A 311 -14.41 -4.65 20.08
N PRO A 312 -14.47 -5.60 21.04
CA PRO A 312 -14.27 -7.02 20.77
C PRO A 312 -15.27 -7.62 19.77
N GLU A 313 -16.49 -7.07 19.68
CA GLU A 313 -17.49 -7.56 18.73
C GLU A 313 -17.08 -7.25 17.29
N THR A 314 -16.25 -6.22 17.06
CA THR A 314 -15.77 -5.89 15.71
C THR A 314 -14.99 -7.03 15.07
N GLU A 315 -13.97 -7.57 15.76
CA GLU A 315 -13.16 -8.68 15.21
C GLU A 315 -13.90 -10.03 15.21
N LYS A 316 -14.93 -10.17 16.04
CA LYS A 316 -15.78 -11.36 16.09
C LYS A 316 -16.73 -11.44 14.90
N GLU A 317 -17.26 -10.30 14.46
CA GLU A 317 -18.12 -10.22 13.28
C GLU A 317 -17.35 -10.33 11.97
N SER A 318 -16.20 -9.67 11.87
CA SER A 318 -15.39 -9.69 10.66
C SER A 318 -13.92 -9.37 10.95
N ILE A 319 -13.03 -9.95 10.15
CA ILE A 319 -11.61 -9.61 10.20
C ILE A 319 -11.43 -8.14 9.85
N PHE A 320 -10.58 -7.43 10.58
CA PHE A 320 -10.24 -6.05 10.27
C PHE A 320 -9.86 -5.83 8.81
N ASN A 321 -10.35 -4.73 8.25
CA ASN A 321 -9.94 -4.26 6.93
C ASN A 321 -8.41 -4.08 6.91
N GLU A 322 -7.78 -4.51 5.81
CA GLU A 322 -6.33 -4.41 5.57
C GLU A 322 -5.72 -3.02 5.86
N HIS A 323 -6.52 -1.96 5.76
CA HIS A 323 -6.08 -0.59 5.97
C HIS A 323 -5.73 -0.27 7.43
N TRP A 324 -6.33 -0.98 8.38
CA TRP A 324 -6.03 -0.86 9.81
C TRP A 324 -5.69 -2.19 10.47
N ARG A 325 -5.74 -3.32 9.77
CA ARG A 325 -5.23 -4.60 10.28
C ARG A 325 -3.74 -4.52 10.62
N GLN A 326 -3.27 -5.24 11.62
CA GLN A 326 -1.86 -5.23 12.01
C GLN A 326 -0.99 -5.83 10.89
N VAL A 327 0.19 -5.25 10.66
CA VAL A 327 1.13 -5.64 9.61
C VAL A 327 1.56 -7.10 9.78
N TYR A 328 1.81 -7.54 11.01
CA TYR A 328 2.19 -8.93 11.27
C TYR A 328 1.13 -9.94 10.81
N ARG A 329 -0.15 -9.57 10.82
CA ARG A 329 -1.26 -10.40 10.33
C ARG A 329 -1.43 -10.36 8.81
N LEU A 330 -0.90 -9.33 8.15
CA LEU A 330 -0.92 -9.20 6.68
C LEU A 330 0.26 -9.93 6.05
N CYS A 331 1.44 -9.81 6.65
CA CYS A 331 2.71 -10.20 6.06
C CYS A 331 3.39 -11.40 6.73
N HIS A 332 2.91 -11.87 7.88
CA HIS A 332 3.43 -13.08 8.52
C HIS A 332 4.96 -13.09 8.69
N PRO A 333 5.59 -12.03 9.25
CA PRO A 333 7.04 -11.88 9.28
C PRO A 333 7.77 -12.94 10.13
N CYS A 334 7.05 -13.70 10.96
CA CYS A 334 7.61 -14.86 11.65
C CYS A 334 7.65 -16.13 10.78
N GLN A 335 6.88 -16.19 9.70
CA GLN A 335 6.85 -17.31 8.74
C GLN A 335 7.57 -16.98 7.43
N VAL A 336 7.57 -15.70 7.04
CA VAL A 336 8.24 -15.21 5.82
C VAL A 336 9.53 -14.50 6.22
N LYS A 337 10.66 -15.06 5.81
CA LYS A 337 11.98 -14.46 6.02
C LYS A 337 12.19 -13.34 5.00
N TYR A 338 11.89 -12.11 5.35
CA TYR A 338 12.07 -10.96 4.44
C TYR A 338 13.55 -10.62 4.24
N ASP A 339 13.93 -10.42 2.98
CA ASP A 339 15.29 -10.03 2.59
C ASP A 339 15.49 -8.51 2.68
N PHE A 340 14.41 -7.74 2.60
CA PHE A 340 14.41 -6.28 2.75
C PHE A 340 13.18 -5.77 3.50
N ILE A 341 13.38 -4.88 4.48
CA ILE A 341 12.32 -4.23 5.23
C ILE A 341 12.50 -2.72 5.07
N GLY A 342 11.65 -2.09 4.28
CA GLY A 342 11.62 -0.65 4.09
C GLY A 342 10.74 0.06 5.12
N ARG A 343 11.01 1.34 5.38
CA ARG A 343 10.19 2.22 6.23
C ARG A 343 9.68 3.39 5.41
N LEU A 344 8.46 3.81 5.68
CA LEU A 344 7.89 4.98 5.00
C LEU A 344 8.64 6.26 5.38
N GLU A 345 9.19 6.31 6.58
CA GLU A 345 9.97 7.41 7.13
C GLU A 345 11.29 7.62 6.34
N THR A 346 11.83 6.55 5.75
CA THR A 346 13.04 6.52 4.91
C THR A 346 12.72 6.03 3.49
N LEU A 347 11.51 6.31 2.99
CA LEU A 347 10.98 5.69 1.77
C LEU A 347 11.89 5.91 0.55
N GLU A 348 12.36 7.13 0.33
CA GLU A 348 13.18 7.49 -0.81
C GLU A 348 14.48 6.67 -0.85
N THR A 349 15.26 6.69 0.23
CA THR A 349 16.53 5.96 0.34
C THR A 349 16.31 4.45 0.30
N ASP A 350 15.29 3.96 1.01
CA ASP A 350 14.98 2.53 1.02
C ASP A 350 14.51 2.03 -0.34
N ALA A 351 13.73 2.82 -1.09
CA ALA A 351 13.27 2.45 -2.41
C ALA A 351 14.43 2.42 -3.42
N GLU A 352 15.31 3.42 -3.40
CA GLU A 352 16.49 3.44 -4.26
C GLU A 352 17.42 2.26 -3.98
N HIS A 353 17.68 1.95 -2.71
CA HIS A 353 18.51 0.81 -2.32
C HIS A 353 17.85 -0.51 -2.76
N LEU A 354 16.55 -0.69 -2.51
CA LEU A 354 15.86 -1.92 -2.92
C LEU A 354 15.87 -2.13 -4.44
N LEU A 355 15.66 -1.07 -5.24
CA LEU A 355 15.69 -1.21 -6.71
C LEU A 355 17.08 -1.61 -7.23
N LYS A 356 18.15 -1.13 -6.61
CA LYS A 356 19.53 -1.56 -6.91
C LYS A 356 19.78 -3.01 -6.48
N LEU A 357 19.31 -3.40 -5.30
CA LEU A 357 19.42 -4.78 -4.79
C LEU A 357 18.69 -5.78 -5.69
N LEU A 358 17.57 -5.35 -6.28
CA LEU A 358 16.80 -6.13 -7.24
C LEU A 358 17.34 -6.07 -8.67
N GLU A 359 18.39 -5.27 -8.92
CA GLU A 359 18.98 -5.03 -10.25
C GLU A 359 17.96 -4.51 -11.28
N VAL A 360 16.97 -3.71 -10.85
CA VAL A 360 15.91 -3.14 -11.72
C VAL A 360 15.92 -1.62 -11.76
N ASP A 361 16.89 -0.97 -11.11
CA ASP A 361 17.06 0.48 -11.07
C ASP A 361 17.36 1.10 -12.45
N HIS A 362 17.84 0.30 -13.40
CA HIS A 362 18.01 0.69 -14.80
C HIS A 362 16.72 0.60 -15.63
N LEU A 363 15.69 -0.12 -15.14
CA LEU A 363 14.41 -0.30 -15.83
C LEU A 363 13.40 0.79 -15.44
N LEU A 364 13.42 1.20 -14.18
CA LEU A 364 12.45 2.14 -13.61
C LEU A 364 13.02 2.86 -12.39
N HIS A 365 12.37 3.97 -12.03
CA HIS A 365 12.58 4.65 -10.76
C HIS A 365 11.31 4.56 -9.89
N PHE A 366 11.50 4.63 -8.58
CA PHE A 366 10.37 4.69 -7.66
C PHE A 366 9.62 6.02 -7.80
N PRO A 367 8.28 6.02 -7.93
CA PRO A 367 7.50 7.24 -8.05
C PRO A 367 7.79 8.25 -6.94
N SER A 368 7.96 9.51 -7.32
CA SER A 368 8.11 10.61 -6.39
C SER A 368 6.86 10.70 -5.50
N GLY A 369 7.06 10.74 -4.18
CA GLY A 369 5.94 10.72 -3.24
C GLY A 369 5.20 12.06 -3.22
N ALA A 370 3.88 12.01 -3.01
CA ALA A 370 3.09 13.22 -2.76
C ALA A 370 3.62 13.96 -1.51
N ARG A 371 3.78 15.29 -1.62
CA ARG A 371 4.26 16.17 -0.53
C ARG A 371 3.38 16.16 0.74
N ASN A 372 2.16 15.65 0.67
CA ASN A 372 1.17 15.63 1.76
C ASN A 372 1.15 14.30 2.55
N ARG A 373 2.31 13.81 2.99
CA ARG A 373 2.39 12.62 3.87
C ARG A 373 1.84 12.97 5.25
N THR A 374 1.04 12.08 5.86
CA THR A 374 0.73 12.19 7.30
C THR A 374 2.05 12.22 8.07
N ALA A 375 2.32 13.28 8.81
CA ALA A 375 3.58 13.38 9.55
C ALA A 375 3.44 12.75 10.93
N ALA A 376 4.54 12.19 11.46
CA ALA A 376 4.58 11.71 12.84
C ALA A 376 4.25 12.81 13.86
N SER A 377 4.56 14.07 13.54
CA SER A 377 4.20 15.24 14.37
C SER A 377 2.70 15.39 14.63
N TRP A 378 1.84 14.73 13.85
CA TRP A 378 0.39 14.85 14.00
C TRP A 378 -0.17 13.93 15.09
N GLU A 379 0.57 12.91 15.52
CA GLU A 379 0.06 11.93 16.49
C GLU A 379 -0.46 12.60 17.76
N ARG A 380 0.29 13.57 18.29
CA ARG A 380 -0.11 14.32 19.47
C ARG A 380 -1.49 14.96 19.34
N ASP A 381 -1.80 15.55 18.18
CA ASP A 381 -3.05 16.26 17.98
C ASP A 381 -4.21 15.31 17.78
N TRP A 382 -4.02 14.22 17.02
CA TRP A 382 -5.07 13.21 16.79
C TRP A 382 -5.41 12.42 18.05
N PHE A 383 -4.43 12.13 18.89
CA PHE A 383 -4.63 11.31 20.08
C PHE A 383 -4.92 12.13 21.35
N ARG A 384 -4.92 13.48 21.27
CA ARG A 384 -5.20 14.35 22.42
C ARG A 384 -6.58 14.12 23.02
N GLU A 385 -7.57 13.91 22.18
CA GLU A 385 -8.97 13.72 22.58
C GLU A 385 -9.31 12.27 22.95
N ILE A 386 -8.34 11.35 22.79
CA ILE A 386 -8.55 9.93 23.06
C ILE A 386 -8.23 9.66 24.55
N PRO A 387 -9.12 9.01 25.32
CA PRO A 387 -8.84 8.65 26.70
C PRO A 387 -7.55 7.84 26.86
N THR A 388 -6.81 8.09 27.96
CA THR A 388 -5.53 7.41 28.23
C THR A 388 -5.66 5.89 28.27
N SER A 389 -6.76 5.36 28.81
CA SER A 389 -7.05 3.92 28.83
C SER A 389 -7.13 3.36 27.40
N MET A 390 -7.92 4.00 26.53
CA MET A 390 -8.07 3.61 25.14
C MET A 390 -6.75 3.70 24.36
N ARG A 391 -5.92 4.73 24.61
CA ARG A 391 -4.58 4.82 23.99
C ARG A 391 -3.69 3.64 24.36
N ARG A 392 -3.72 3.20 25.63
CA ARG A 392 -2.97 2.04 26.11
C ARG A 392 -3.50 0.72 25.56
N GLU A 393 -4.81 0.57 25.46
CA GLU A 393 -5.43 -0.61 24.83
C GLU A 393 -5.14 -0.67 23.33
N LEU A 394 -5.19 0.46 22.64
CA LEU A 394 -4.82 0.55 21.23
C LEU A 394 -3.34 0.21 21.03
N TYR A 395 -2.45 0.69 21.91
CA TYR A 395 -1.06 0.25 21.86
C TYR A 395 -0.94 -1.26 22.02
N LYS A 396 -1.60 -1.89 22.99
CA LYS A 396 -1.58 -3.35 23.16
C LYS A 396 -2.04 -4.08 21.89
N LEU A 397 -3.07 -3.57 21.21
CA LEU A 397 -3.61 -4.12 19.96
C LEU A 397 -2.60 -4.09 18.80
N TYR A 398 -1.71 -3.10 18.76
CA TYR A 398 -0.67 -2.93 17.73
C TYR A 398 0.76 -3.19 18.23
N GLN A 399 0.92 -3.60 19.49
CA GLN A 399 2.22 -3.82 20.12
C GLN A 399 3.14 -4.75 19.31
N PRO A 400 2.64 -5.85 18.70
CA PRO A 400 3.48 -6.69 17.86
C PRO A 400 4.13 -5.93 16.70
N ASP A 401 3.42 -5.01 16.04
CA ASP A 401 3.98 -4.22 14.94
C ASP A 401 5.05 -3.23 15.43
N PHE A 402 4.84 -2.60 16.59
CA PHE A 402 5.85 -1.73 17.20
C PHE A 402 7.16 -2.50 17.46
N GLU A 403 7.05 -3.68 18.07
CA GLU A 403 8.20 -4.49 18.47
C GLU A 403 8.91 -5.12 17.26
N LEU A 404 8.16 -5.79 16.37
CA LEU A 404 8.68 -6.47 15.17
C LEU A 404 9.45 -5.52 14.27
N PHE A 405 8.91 -4.31 14.07
CA PHE A 405 9.48 -3.36 13.11
C PHE A 405 10.33 -2.28 13.76
N GLY A 406 10.56 -2.35 15.07
CA GLY A 406 11.49 -1.47 15.79
C GLY A 406 11.03 -0.02 15.86
N TYR A 407 9.73 0.21 16.04
CA TYR A 407 9.20 1.52 16.39
C TYR A 407 9.29 1.71 17.90
N PRO A 408 9.70 2.91 18.37
CA PRO A 408 9.72 3.20 19.80
C PRO A 408 8.30 3.10 20.37
N LYS A 409 8.19 2.59 21.60
CA LYS A 409 6.94 2.65 22.34
C LYS A 409 6.53 4.12 22.48
N PRO A 410 5.29 4.51 22.13
CA PRO A 410 4.90 5.92 22.08
C PRO A 410 4.54 6.44 23.49
N ASP A 411 5.47 6.39 24.45
CA ASP A 411 5.21 6.69 25.87
C ASP A 411 4.61 8.09 26.09
N SER A 412 5.09 9.11 25.37
CA SER A 412 4.51 10.46 25.40
C SER A 412 3.02 10.46 25.04
N MET A 413 2.59 9.55 24.17
CA MET A 413 1.20 9.39 23.80
C MET A 413 0.42 8.53 24.78
N LEU A 414 1.03 7.59 25.48
CA LEU A 414 0.34 6.72 26.45
C LEU A 414 0.09 7.38 27.81
N HIS A 415 0.65 8.57 28.00
CA HIS A 415 0.58 9.38 29.23
C HIS A 415 0.13 10.83 28.99
N LEU A 416 -0.24 11.19 27.75
CA LEU A 416 -0.72 12.52 27.37
C LEU A 416 -1.92 12.99 28.21
#